data_AF-A0A7K2TK52-F1
#
_entry.id   AF-A0A7K2TK52-F1
#
_cell.length_a   1.000
_cell.length_b   1.000
_cell.length_c   1.000
_cell.angle_alpha   90.00
_cell.angle_beta   90.00
_cell.angle_gamma   90.00
#
_symmetry.space_group_name_H-M   'P 1'
#
loop_
_entity.id
_entity.type
_entity.pdbx_description
1 polymer ?
#
loop_
_entity_poly.entity_id
_entity_poly.type
_entity_poly.pdbx_seq_one_letter_code
_entity_poly.pdbx_strand_id
1 'polypeptide(L)'
;MTTPDNELRLLPWTGPGGKPCYLSTEDRRSYMSRLADNIEAVQLGTAAELLEQASEILTDQDTDPTEARRLAEELTRALRDVHRVAVSRGHLLAASTTQEG
;
A
#
# COMPACT_ATOMS: atom_id res chain seq x y z
N MET A 1 -18.48 6.70 -30.02
CA MET A 1 -18.61 6.38 -28.58
C MET A 1 -17.22 6.07 -28.07
N THR A 2 -16.51 7.09 -27.61
CA THR A 2 -15.24 6.91 -26.89
C THR A 2 -15.64 6.58 -25.46
N THR A 3 -15.49 5.33 -25.04
CA THR A 3 -15.52 4.98 -23.63
C THR A 3 -14.43 5.81 -22.94
N PRO A 4 -14.74 6.61 -21.90
CA PRO A 4 -13.66 7.15 -21.09
C PRO A 4 -12.99 5.93 -20.46
N ASP A 5 -11.69 5.77 -20.66
CA ASP A 5 -10.91 4.86 -19.85
C ASP A 5 -11.13 5.28 -18.40
N ASN A 6 -12.02 4.55 -17.73
CA ASN A 6 -12.36 4.76 -16.34
C ASN A 6 -11.10 4.44 -15.54
N GLU A 7 -10.28 5.47 -15.33
CA GLU A 7 -9.10 5.45 -14.49
C GLU A 7 -9.53 5.05 -13.08
N LEU A 8 -9.45 3.77 -12.79
CA LEU A 8 -9.85 3.20 -11.51
C LEU A 8 -8.62 3.14 -10.58
N ARG A 9 -8.65 3.89 -9.49
CA ARG A 9 -7.65 3.82 -8.41
C ARG A 9 -7.86 2.55 -7.60
N LEU A 10 -6.82 1.71 -7.50
CA LEU A 10 -6.79 0.60 -6.56
C LEU A 10 -6.71 1.13 -5.12
N LEU A 11 -7.58 0.65 -4.23
CA LEU A 11 -7.59 1.08 -2.83
C LEU A 11 -6.59 0.27 -1.98
N PRO A 12 -6.01 0.89 -0.94
CA PRO A 12 -5.06 0.25 -0.02
C PRO A 12 -5.74 -0.66 1.00
N TRP A 13 -7.04 -0.98 0.84
CA TRP A 13 -7.77 -2.00 1.58
C TRP A 13 -8.52 -2.93 0.62
N THR A 14 -8.73 -4.17 1.06
CA THR A 14 -9.49 -5.15 0.28
C THR A 14 -10.97 -4.99 0.55
N GLY A 15 -11.78 -5.24 -0.47
CA GLY A 15 -13.23 -5.35 -0.30
C GLY A 15 -13.65 -6.64 0.39
N PRO A 16 -14.96 -6.81 0.59
CA PRO A 16 -15.54 -8.05 1.09
C PRO A 16 -15.03 -9.27 0.30
N GLY A 17 -14.59 -10.31 1.00
CA GLY A 17 -14.04 -11.52 0.39
C GLY A 17 -12.61 -11.40 -0.15
N GLY A 18 -11.85 -10.38 0.26
CA GLY A 18 -10.44 -10.23 -0.09
C GLY A 18 -10.19 -9.73 -1.51
N LYS A 19 -11.23 -9.27 -2.21
CA LYS A 19 -11.12 -8.78 -3.59
C LYS A 19 -10.52 -7.38 -3.64
N PRO A 20 -9.72 -7.05 -4.68
CA PRO A 20 -9.27 -5.69 -4.93
C PRO A 20 -10.45 -4.73 -5.05
N CYS A 21 -10.39 -3.58 -4.37
CA CYS A 21 -11.39 -2.53 -4.49
C CYS A 21 -10.85 -1.38 -5.34
N TYR A 22 -11.72 -0.83 -6.18
CA TYR A 22 -11.38 0.26 -7.08
C TYR A 22 -12.30 1.45 -6.87
N LEU A 23 -11.74 2.65 -6.97
CA LEU A 23 -12.42 3.94 -6.90
C LEU A 23 -12.23 4.68 -8.22
N SER A 24 -13.27 5.27 -8.80
CA SER A 24 -13.14 6.13 -9.98
C SER A 24 -12.34 7.40 -9.65
N THR A 25 -11.35 7.74 -10.47
CA THR A 25 -10.46 8.91 -10.25
C THR A 25 -11.03 10.24 -10.75
N GLU A 26 -12.28 10.27 -11.24
CA GLU A 26 -12.93 11.49 -11.74
C GLU A 26 -12.87 12.66 -10.73
N ASP A 27 -12.87 12.34 -9.43
CA ASP A 27 -12.58 13.30 -8.37
C ASP A 27 -11.41 12.83 -7.48
N ARG A 28 -10.19 13.22 -7.87
CA ARG A 28 -8.96 12.99 -7.09
C ARG A 28 -8.96 13.67 -5.71
N ARG A 29 -9.90 14.62 -5.46
CA ARG A 29 -10.08 15.29 -4.16
C ARG A 29 -11.25 14.72 -3.36
N SER A 30 -11.89 13.66 -3.85
CA SER A 30 -12.97 12.99 -3.14
C SER A 30 -12.53 12.52 -1.76
N TYR A 31 -13.49 12.45 -0.84
CA TYR A 31 -13.26 11.95 0.53
C TYR A 31 -12.61 10.56 0.55
N MET A 32 -12.99 9.69 -0.40
CA MET A 32 -12.41 8.35 -0.54
C MET A 32 -10.94 8.38 -1.00
N SER A 33 -10.57 9.30 -1.91
CA SER A 33 -9.17 9.46 -2.33
C SER A 33 -8.29 9.91 -1.17
N ARG A 34 -8.75 10.89 -0.38
CA ARG A 34 -8.04 11.34 0.84
C ARG A 34 -7.92 10.23 1.89
N LEU A 35 -8.97 9.42 2.05
CA LEU A 35 -8.94 8.27 2.94
C LEU A 35 -7.93 7.22 2.46
N ALA A 36 -7.85 6.98 1.15
CA ALA A 36 -6.82 6.14 0.55
C ALA A 36 -5.42 6.66 0.88
N ASP A 37 -5.16 7.94 0.65
CA ASP A 37 -3.85 8.55 0.93
C ASP A 37 -3.47 8.44 2.42
N ASN A 38 -4.43 8.65 3.33
CA ASN A 38 -4.20 8.50 4.77
C ASN A 38 -3.86 7.05 5.16
N ILE A 39 -4.58 6.07 4.60
CA ILE A 39 -4.34 4.66 4.91
C ILE A 39 -2.99 4.22 4.33
N GLU A 40 -2.64 4.67 3.13
CA GLU A 40 -1.30 4.44 2.56
C GLU A 40 -0.21 5.01 3.47
N ALA A 41 -0.38 6.23 3.99
CA ALA A 41 0.58 6.85 4.89
C ALA A 41 0.76 6.04 6.19
N VAL A 42 -0.34 5.54 6.77
CA VAL A 42 -0.29 4.67 7.96
C VAL A 42 0.44 3.36 7.65
N GLN A 43 0.12 2.69 6.55
CA GLN A 43 0.77 1.43 6.15
C GLN A 43 2.28 1.61 5.93
N LEU A 44 2.69 2.70 5.28
CA LEU A 44 4.09 3.04 5.08
C LEU A 44 4.80 3.34 6.41
N GLY A 45 4.13 4.04 7.34
CA GLY A 45 4.65 4.30 8.68
C GLY A 45 4.88 3.02 9.48
N THR A 46 3.88 2.12 9.51
CA THR A 46 4.01 0.80 10.17
C THR A 46 5.15 -0.03 9.55
N ALA A 47 5.31 0.01 8.23
CA ALA A 47 6.42 -0.68 7.57
C ALA A 47 7.78 -0.10 7.99
N ALA A 48 7.90 1.22 8.15
CA ALA A 48 9.12 1.86 8.63
C ALA A 48 9.47 1.43 10.07
N GLU A 49 8.48 1.45 10.97
CA GLU A 49 8.66 1.00 12.36
C GLU A 49 9.11 -0.47 12.44
N LEU A 50 8.54 -1.35 11.61
CA LEU A 50 8.94 -2.76 11.56
C LEU A 50 10.36 -2.96 11.00
N LEU A 51 10.79 -2.11 10.07
CA LEU A 51 12.16 -2.15 9.53
C LEU A 51 13.19 -1.70 10.57
N GLU A 52 12.85 -0.73 11.41
CA GLU A 52 13.69 -0.32 12.55
C GLU A 52 13.84 -1.47 13.55
N GLN A 53 12.74 -2.08 13.98
CA GLN A 53 12.77 -3.26 14.86
C GLN A 53 13.56 -4.43 14.26
N ALA A 54 13.44 -4.65 12.94
CA ALA A 54 14.20 -5.68 12.25
C ALA A 54 15.69 -5.41 12.23
N SER A 55 16.08 -4.14 12.09
CA SER A 55 17.48 -3.76 12.14
C SER A 55 18.09 -4.02 13.52
N GLU A 56 17.34 -3.74 14.60
CA GLU A 56 17.76 -4.04 15.97
C GLU A 56 17.93 -5.55 16.19
N ILE A 57 16.90 -6.35 15.87
CA ILE A 57 16.92 -7.81 16.03
C ILE A 57 18.03 -8.47 15.22
N LEU A 58 18.31 -8.01 13.99
CA LEU A 58 19.38 -8.58 13.17
C LEU A 58 20.79 -8.29 13.70
N THR A 59 20.94 -7.27 14.56
CA THR A 59 22.22 -6.94 15.19
C THR A 59 22.44 -7.62 16.54
N ASP A 60 21.37 -8.15 17.14
CA ASP A 60 21.43 -8.84 18.43
C ASP A 60 21.65 -10.35 18.23
N GLN A 61 22.77 -10.85 18.76
CA GLN A 61 23.15 -12.27 18.64
C GLN A 61 22.39 -13.19 19.60
N ASP A 62 21.71 -12.62 20.60
CA ASP A 62 20.98 -13.35 21.62
C ASP A 62 19.45 -13.34 21.39
N THR A 63 18.99 -12.79 20.26
CA THR A 63 17.55 -12.71 19.96
C THR A 63 16.91 -14.10 19.89
N ASP A 64 15.74 -14.23 20.55
CA ASP A 64 14.92 -15.43 20.50
C ASP A 64 14.45 -15.72 19.05
N PRO A 65 14.72 -16.91 18.50
CA PRO A 65 14.21 -17.32 17.18
C PRO A 65 12.69 -17.16 17.01
N THR A 66 11.92 -17.27 18.11
CA THR A 66 10.47 -17.05 18.10
C THR A 66 10.12 -15.59 17.82
N GLU A 67 10.86 -14.66 18.40
CA GLU A 67 10.70 -13.23 18.17
C GLU A 67 11.09 -12.85 16.74
N ALA A 68 12.20 -13.38 16.24
CA ALA A 68 12.61 -13.20 14.85
C ALA A 68 11.56 -13.73 13.85
N ARG A 69 10.94 -14.88 14.15
CA ARG A 69 9.86 -15.44 13.32
C ARG A 69 8.60 -14.57 13.34
N ARG A 70 8.18 -14.10 14.53
CA ARG A 70 7.05 -13.18 14.67
C ARG A 70 7.27 -11.89 13.88
N LEU A 71 8.47 -11.32 13.97
CA LEU A 71 8.83 -10.12 13.23
C LEU A 71 8.82 -10.38 11.71
N ALA A 72 9.33 -11.52 11.24
CA ALA A 72 9.28 -11.89 9.83
C ALA A 72 7.85 -12.02 9.30
N GLU A 73 6.91 -12.52 10.12
CA GLU A 73 5.48 -12.60 9.77
C GLU A 73 4.86 -11.19 9.64
N GLU A 74 5.15 -10.28 10.57
CA GLU A 74 4.68 -8.89 10.52
C GLU A 74 5.30 -8.11 9.35
N LEU A 75 6.60 -8.25 9.11
CA LEU A 75 7.27 -7.69 7.93
C LEU A 75 6.64 -8.19 6.63
N THR A 76 6.34 -9.49 6.54
CA THR A 76 5.69 -10.06 5.35
C THR A 76 4.30 -9.45 5.13
N ARG A 77 3.54 -9.19 6.20
CA ARG A 77 2.25 -8.50 6.09
C ARG A 77 2.44 -7.06 5.61
N ALA A 78 3.33 -6.31 6.25
CA ALA A 78 3.62 -4.93 5.88
C ALA A 78 4.11 -4.81 4.43
N LEU A 79 4.98 -5.71 3.97
CA LEU A 79 5.46 -5.74 2.58
C LEU A 79 4.32 -5.94 1.57
N ARG A 80 3.31 -6.75 1.88
CA ARG A 80 2.13 -6.90 0.99
C ARG A 80 1.35 -5.60 0.90
N ASP A 81 1.19 -4.89 2.01
CA ASP A 81 0.51 -3.60 2.03
C ASP A 81 1.30 -2.55 1.25
N VAL A 82 2.62 -2.42 1.51
CA VAL A 82 3.52 -1.53 0.76
C VAL A 82 3.51 -1.83 -0.74
N HIS A 83 3.57 -3.12 -1.12
CA HIS A 83 3.50 -3.52 -2.53
C HIS A 83 2.19 -3.05 -3.18
N ARG A 84 1.06 -3.17 -2.46
CA ARG A 84 -0.22 -2.68 -2.97
C ARG A 84 -0.26 -1.17 -3.10
N VAL A 85 0.31 -0.42 -2.15
CA VAL A 85 0.44 1.04 -2.27
C VAL A 85 1.26 1.40 -3.51
N ALA A 86 2.39 0.72 -3.74
CA ALA A 86 3.24 0.95 -4.90
C ALA A 86 2.51 0.69 -6.22
N VAL A 87 1.77 -0.42 -6.32
CA VAL A 87 0.94 -0.75 -7.49
C VAL A 87 -0.14 0.31 -7.72
N SER A 88 -0.87 0.71 -6.66
CA SER A 88 -1.91 1.75 -6.74
C SER A 88 -1.36 3.08 -7.28
N ARG A 89 -0.25 3.55 -6.70
CA ARG A 89 0.41 4.79 -7.13
C ARG A 89 0.99 4.68 -8.53
N GLY A 90 1.55 3.52 -8.91
CA GLY A 90 2.05 3.28 -10.26
C GLY A 90 0.97 3.42 -11.32
N HIS A 91 -0.22 2.88 -11.07
CA HIS A 91 -1.38 3.06 -11.96
C HIS A 91 -1.82 4.53 -12.04
N LEU A 92 -1.86 5.25 -10.92
CA LEU A 92 -2.19 6.68 -10.91
C LEU A 92 -1.18 7.52 -11.71
N LEU A 93 0.12 7.22 -11.61
CA LEU A 93 1.17 7.90 -12.37
C LEU A 93 1.00 7.67 -13.88
N ALA A 94 0.84 6.41 -14.30
CA ALA A 94 0.65 6.05 -15.72
C ALA A 94 -0.62 6.67 -16.33
N ALA A 95 -1.69 6.74 -15.56
CA ALA A 95 -2.93 7.41 -15.94
C ALA A 95 -2.70 8.93 -16.15
N SER A 96 -2.00 9.57 -15.20
CA SER A 96 -1.69 11.00 -15.27
C SER A 96 -0.83 11.37 -16.49
N THR A 97 0.13 10.53 -16.87
CA THR A 97 1.00 10.76 -18.05
C THR A 97 0.27 10.59 -19.39
N THR A 98 -0.83 9.84 -19.42
CA THR A 98 -1.62 9.63 -20.64
C THR A 98 -2.50 10.85 -20.98
N GLN A 99 -2.80 11.70 -19.99
CA GLN A 99 -3.63 12.89 -20.17
C GLN A 99 -2.84 14.14 -20.64
N GLU A 100 -1.50 14.08 -20.73
CA GLU A 100 -0.64 15.19 -21.17
C GLU A 100 -0.20 15.10 -22.66
N GLY A 101 -0.80 14.21 -23.46
CA GLY A 101 -0.45 13.96 -24.87
C GLY A 101 -1.44 14.50 -25.90
#